data_AF-A0A8B8N2J0-F1
#
_entry.id   AF-A0A8B8N2J0-F1
#
_cell.length_a   1.000
_cell.length_b   1.000
_cell.length_c   1.000
_cell.angle_alpha   90.00
_cell.angle_beta   90.00
_cell.angle_gamma   90.00
#
_symmetry.space_group_name_H-M   'P 1'
#
loop_
_entity.id
_entity.type
_entity.pdbx_description
1 polymer ?
#
loop_
_entity_poly.entity_id
_entity_poly.type
_entity_poly.pdbx_seq_one_letter_code
_entity_poly.pdbx_strand_id
1 'polypeptide(L)'
;MSSAGSETLMTSTQVSDEEANLFAMQLATAAALPMVLKAAIELDLLEIMAKVGPGAYLSPSEVTSQLPTRNPDAPVMLDRIFRLLTSYSVLTCTLRDLPGGEVERLYSLAPVCKFLVKNADGASIAPLHSFQQDKVLLESWYCLKDAILEGGTPFTKAHPMTLFEYQGADPRINKMFNRAMSDHSTITMKKILET
;
A
#
# COMPACT_ATOMS: atom_id res chain seq x y z
N MET A 1 41.29 17.54 -41.46
CA MET A 1 40.17 16.63 -41.81
C MET A 1 40.21 15.50 -40.79
N SER A 2 39.35 15.55 -39.77
CA SER A 2 38.20 14.63 -39.52
C SER A 2 38.67 13.18 -39.34
N SER A 3 38.35 12.42 -38.28
CA SER A 3 37.09 12.26 -37.55
C SER A 3 37.43 11.58 -36.22
N ALA A 4 37.04 12.12 -35.05
CA ALA A 4 35.84 11.73 -34.30
C ALA A 4 35.58 10.21 -34.25
N GLY A 5 35.75 9.66 -33.05
CA GLY A 5 35.25 8.37 -32.58
C GLY A 5 35.11 8.47 -31.06
N SER A 6 34.08 9.19 -30.61
CA SER A 6 33.71 9.29 -29.20
C SER A 6 33.03 7.99 -28.80
N GLU A 7 33.74 7.11 -28.12
CA GLU A 7 33.12 6.02 -27.38
C GLU A 7 32.44 6.63 -26.17
N THR A 8 31.12 6.73 -26.26
CA THR A 8 30.25 6.98 -25.11
C THR A 8 30.32 5.74 -24.23
N LEU A 9 31.26 5.72 -23.28
CA LEU A 9 31.25 4.78 -22.18
C LEU A 9 29.91 4.96 -21.45
N MET A 10 29.04 3.95 -21.56
CA MET A 10 27.88 3.79 -20.69
C MET A 10 28.40 3.80 -19.25
N THR A 11 28.16 4.91 -18.56
CA THR A 11 28.45 5.05 -17.15
C THR A 11 27.52 4.12 -16.39
N SER A 12 28.04 2.94 -16.02
CA SER A 12 27.48 2.14 -14.93
C SER A 12 27.31 3.07 -13.73
N THR A 13 26.09 3.30 -13.28
CA THR A 13 25.82 4.09 -12.07
C THR A 13 26.46 3.34 -10.90
N GLN A 14 27.65 3.76 -10.48
CA GLN A 14 28.25 3.25 -9.25
C GLN A 14 27.41 3.80 -8.10
N VAL A 15 26.58 2.94 -7.52
CA VAL A 15 25.84 3.23 -6.28
C VAL A 15 26.88 3.39 -5.17
N SER A 16 26.83 4.50 -4.45
CA SER A 16 27.73 4.75 -3.33
C SER A 16 27.44 3.81 -2.15
N ASP A 17 28.43 3.54 -1.31
CA ASP A 17 28.25 2.75 -0.08
C ASP A 17 27.16 3.33 0.83
N GLU A 18 27.01 4.66 0.84
CA GLU A 18 25.97 5.36 1.60
C GLU A 18 24.56 5.05 1.06
N GLU A 19 24.36 5.13 -0.26
CA GLU A 19 23.09 4.78 -0.91
C GLU A 19 22.76 3.29 -0.72
N ALA A 20 23.77 2.42 -0.80
CA ALA A 20 23.60 0.98 -0.55
C ALA A 20 23.16 0.72 0.90
N ASN A 21 23.76 1.42 1.88
CA ASN A 21 23.37 1.33 3.29
C ASN A 21 21.94 1.84 3.53
N LEU A 22 21.56 2.98 2.94
CA LEU A 22 20.19 3.52 3.02
C LEU A 22 19.18 2.52 2.44
N PHE A 23 19.50 1.91 1.30
CA PHE A 23 18.63 0.91 0.69
C PHE A 23 18.52 -0.35 1.55
N ALA A 24 19.61 -0.83 2.14
CA ALA A 24 19.58 -1.97 3.06
C ALA A 24 18.67 -1.69 4.29
N MET A 25 18.73 -0.49 4.86
CA MET A 25 17.83 -0.09 5.96
C MET A 25 16.36 -0.01 5.51
N GLN A 26 16.10 0.47 4.29
CA GLN A 26 14.75 0.46 3.72
C GLN A 26 14.22 -0.97 3.57
N LEU A 27 15.04 -1.90 3.06
CA LEU A 27 14.67 -3.32 2.93
C LEU A 27 14.38 -3.97 4.30
N ALA A 28 15.20 -3.68 5.30
CA ALA A 28 15.03 -4.21 6.66
C ALA A 28 13.70 -3.80 7.31
N THR A 29 13.08 -2.71 6.85
CA THR A 29 11.82 -2.18 7.37
C THR A 29 10.69 -2.17 6.34
N ALA A 30 10.88 -2.86 5.20
CA ALA A 30 9.97 -2.81 4.04
C ALA A 30 8.54 -3.28 4.37
N ALA A 31 8.36 -4.09 5.42
CA ALA A 31 7.04 -4.51 5.90
C ALA A 31 6.20 -3.33 6.42
N ALA A 32 6.81 -2.20 6.81
CA ALA A 32 6.09 -1.05 7.34
C ALA A 32 5.08 -0.47 6.33
N LEU A 33 5.48 -0.30 5.07
CA LEU A 33 4.60 0.27 4.04
C LEU A 33 3.30 -0.53 3.83
N PRO A 34 3.34 -1.84 3.48
CA PRO A 34 2.11 -2.59 3.23
C PRO A 34 1.22 -2.69 4.48
N MET A 35 1.81 -2.76 5.67
CA MET A 35 1.04 -2.83 6.91
C MET A 35 0.39 -1.48 7.27
N VAL A 36 1.08 -0.37 7.05
CA VAL A 36 0.49 0.97 7.23
C VAL A 36 -0.61 1.23 6.18
N LEU A 37 -0.41 0.81 4.93
CA LEU A 37 -1.45 0.90 3.90
C LEU A 37 -2.67 0.04 4.26
N LYS A 38 -2.48 -1.17 4.82
CA LYS A 38 -3.57 -2.02 5.31
C LYS A 38 -4.38 -1.29 6.39
N ALA A 39 -3.73 -0.69 7.38
CA ALA A 39 -4.41 0.08 8.42
C ALA A 39 -5.16 1.29 7.83
N ALA A 40 -4.57 1.99 6.86
CA ALA A 40 -5.24 3.12 6.19
C ALA A 40 -6.50 2.68 5.41
N ILE A 41 -6.48 1.49 4.80
CA ILE A 41 -7.64 0.89 4.14
C ILE A 41 -8.70 0.48 5.18
N GLU A 42 -8.30 -0.17 6.28
CA GLU A 42 -9.23 -0.61 7.33
C GLU A 42 -9.91 0.55 8.08
N LEU A 43 -9.25 1.70 8.15
CA LEU A 43 -9.79 2.95 8.68
C LEU A 43 -10.56 3.77 7.62
N ASP A 44 -10.72 3.27 6.41
CA ASP A 44 -11.36 3.97 5.28
C ASP A 44 -10.74 5.35 4.98
N LEU A 45 -9.46 5.59 5.31
CA LEU A 45 -8.84 6.91 5.21
C LEU A 45 -8.84 7.44 3.76
N LEU A 46 -8.51 6.57 2.80
CA LEU A 46 -8.47 6.95 1.39
C LEU A 46 -9.88 7.27 0.84
N GLU A 47 -10.91 6.54 1.31
CA GLU A 47 -12.31 6.78 0.97
C GLU A 47 -12.82 8.09 1.59
N ILE A 48 -12.45 8.37 2.85
CA ILE A 48 -12.75 9.63 3.51
C ILE A 48 -12.19 10.82 2.73
N MET A 49 -10.92 10.72 2.29
CA MET A 49 -10.30 11.77 1.48
C MET A 49 -10.97 11.90 0.10
N ALA A 50 -11.34 10.79 -0.54
CA ALA A 50 -11.98 10.78 -1.85
C ALA A 50 -13.34 11.49 -1.87
N LYS A 51 -14.10 11.42 -0.77
CA LYS A 51 -15.43 12.05 -0.64
C LYS A 51 -15.40 13.57 -0.74
N VAL A 52 -14.28 14.21 -0.39
CA VAL A 52 -14.15 15.68 -0.45
C VAL A 52 -13.98 16.17 -1.89
N GLY A 53 -13.49 15.28 -2.77
CA GLY A 53 -13.42 15.50 -4.21
C GLY A 53 -11.98 15.61 -4.73
N PRO A 54 -11.83 15.59 -6.07
CA PRO A 54 -10.52 15.60 -6.71
C PRO A 54 -9.70 16.85 -6.36
N GLY A 55 -8.42 16.66 -6.01
CA GLY A 55 -7.49 17.76 -5.72
C GLY A 55 -7.66 18.43 -4.36
N ALA A 56 -8.60 17.96 -3.53
CA ALA A 56 -8.76 18.47 -2.17
C ALA A 56 -7.56 18.06 -1.29
N TYR A 57 -7.11 18.99 -0.47
CA TYR A 57 -6.08 18.78 0.55
C TYR A 57 -6.71 18.81 1.93
N LEU A 58 -6.47 17.78 2.74
CA LEU A 58 -7.05 17.63 4.07
C LEU A 58 -5.96 17.53 5.13
N SER A 59 -6.18 18.16 6.28
CA SER A 59 -5.33 17.96 7.44
C SER A 59 -5.64 16.64 8.15
N PRO A 60 -4.69 16.08 8.90
CA PRO A 60 -4.93 14.90 9.73
C PRO A 60 -6.11 15.06 10.70
N SER A 61 -6.33 16.28 11.21
CA SER A 61 -7.46 16.59 12.09
C SER A 61 -8.79 16.54 11.35
N GLU A 62 -8.85 17.05 10.13
CA GLU A 62 -10.05 17.00 9.28
C GLU A 62 -10.43 15.55 8.94
N VAL A 63 -9.44 14.71 8.59
CA VAL A 63 -9.69 13.27 8.35
C VAL A 63 -10.11 12.56 9.63
N THR A 64 -9.44 12.85 10.76
CA THR A 64 -9.76 12.24 12.06
C THR A 64 -11.20 12.56 12.49
N SER A 65 -11.70 13.76 12.21
CA SER A 65 -13.06 14.16 12.57
C SER A 65 -14.16 13.29 11.92
N GLN A 66 -13.83 12.60 10.83
CA GLN A 66 -14.72 11.67 10.13
C GLN A 66 -14.60 10.23 10.63
N LEU A 67 -13.65 9.94 11.52
CA LEU A 67 -13.49 8.63 12.13
C LEU A 67 -14.34 8.49 13.39
N PRO A 68 -14.86 7.30 13.70
CA PRO A 68 -15.59 7.02 14.93
C PRO A 68 -14.63 6.88 16.13
N THR A 69 -13.85 7.91 16.43
CA THR A 69 -12.82 7.89 17.49
C THR A 69 -12.97 9.04 18.48
N ARG A 70 -12.51 8.82 19.70
CA ARG A 70 -12.35 9.85 20.75
C ARG A 70 -10.89 10.01 21.18
N ASN A 71 -9.96 9.37 20.47
CA ASN A 71 -8.55 9.40 20.79
C ASN A 71 -7.97 10.78 20.44
N PRO A 72 -7.52 11.59 21.43
CA PRO A 72 -6.95 12.91 21.16
C PRO A 72 -5.65 12.84 20.34
N ASP A 73 -4.93 11.71 20.38
CA ASP A 73 -3.67 11.52 19.66
C ASP A 73 -3.87 11.06 18.21
N ALA A 74 -5.11 10.72 17.82
CA ALA A 74 -5.40 10.20 16.49
C ALA A 74 -4.92 11.11 15.34
N PRO A 75 -5.07 12.46 15.39
CA PRO A 75 -4.56 13.32 14.32
C PRO A 75 -3.05 13.19 14.13
N VAL A 76 -2.28 13.10 15.23
CA VAL A 76 -0.81 12.93 15.18
C VAL A 76 -0.42 11.56 14.64
N MET A 77 -1.18 10.51 15.00
CA MET A 77 -0.98 9.16 14.46
C MET A 77 -1.26 9.12 12.95
N LEU A 78 -2.35 9.75 12.50
CA LEU A 78 -2.71 9.83 11.08
C LEU A 78 -1.67 10.63 10.28
N ASP A 79 -1.17 11.74 10.82
CA ASP A 79 -0.09 12.51 10.19
C ASP A 79 1.15 11.64 9.90
N ARG A 80 1.55 10.80 10.85
CA ARG A 80 2.68 9.87 10.66
C ARG A 80 2.40 8.81 9.60
N ILE A 81 1.17 8.27 9.57
CA ILE A 81 0.72 7.33 8.54
C ILE A 81 0.77 8.00 7.16
N PHE A 82 0.16 9.19 7.02
CA PHE A 82 0.11 9.91 5.76
C PHE A 82 1.48 10.35 5.27
N ARG A 83 2.39 10.72 6.18
CA ARG A 83 3.78 11.03 5.82
C ARG A 83 4.51 9.83 5.21
N LEU A 84 4.33 8.63 5.76
CA LEU A 84 4.87 7.41 5.16
C LEU A 84 4.22 7.14 3.79
N LEU A 85 2.90 7.22 3.69
CA LEU A 85 2.21 7.01 2.41
C LEU A 85 2.64 8.03 1.34
N THR A 86 2.92 9.27 1.75
CA THR A 86 3.45 10.31 0.87
C THR A 86 4.86 9.99 0.37
N SER A 87 5.74 9.45 1.22
CA SER A 87 7.10 9.08 0.78
C SER A 87 7.13 7.97 -0.27
N TYR A 88 6.02 7.24 -0.42
CA TYR A 88 5.81 6.21 -1.45
C TYR A 88 4.83 6.65 -2.55
N SER A 89 4.55 7.95 -2.66
CA SER A 89 3.66 8.52 -3.67
C SER A 89 2.25 7.93 -3.69
N VAL A 90 1.79 7.40 -2.56
CA VAL A 90 0.38 7.00 -2.35
C VAL A 90 -0.47 8.22 -2.08
N LEU A 91 0.09 9.20 -1.36
CA LEU A 91 -0.50 10.51 -1.14
C LEU A 91 0.44 11.60 -1.67
N THR A 92 -0.09 12.80 -1.87
CA THR A 92 0.70 14.02 -1.99
C THR A 92 0.57 14.85 -0.72
N CYS A 93 1.58 15.66 -0.41
CA CYS A 93 1.58 16.53 0.77
C CYS A 93 1.92 17.96 0.37
N THR A 94 1.21 18.92 0.96
CA THR A 94 1.55 20.34 0.94
C THR A 94 1.68 20.87 2.36
N LEU A 95 2.33 22.02 2.51
CA LEU A 95 2.47 22.71 3.78
C LEU A 95 1.60 23.97 3.80
N ARG A 96 0.96 24.23 4.93
CA ARG A 96 0.16 25.42 5.20
C ARG A 96 0.72 26.13 6.42
N ASP A 97 1.10 27.39 6.27
CA ASP A 97 1.51 28.23 7.39
C ASP A 97 0.29 28.60 8.24
N LEU A 98 0.44 28.53 9.56
CA LEU A 98 -0.57 28.89 10.54
C LEU A 98 -0.23 30.23 11.21
N PRO A 99 -1.24 30.96 11.73
CA PRO A 99 -1.00 32.10 12.59
C PRO A 99 -0.13 31.69 13.79
N GLY A 100 0.97 32.39 14.03
CA GLY A 100 1.93 32.05 15.10
C GLY A 100 3.21 31.36 14.63
N GLY A 101 3.38 31.13 13.32
CA GLY A 101 4.62 30.60 12.74
C GLY A 101 4.72 29.07 12.76
N GLU A 102 3.66 28.39 13.16
CA GLU A 102 3.55 26.93 13.03
C GLU A 102 3.22 26.53 11.59
N VAL A 103 3.53 25.29 11.22
CA VAL A 103 3.28 24.74 9.88
C VAL A 103 2.48 23.45 10.02
N GLU A 104 1.42 23.33 9.23
CA GLU A 104 0.58 22.14 9.16
C GLU A 104 0.75 21.43 7.82
N ARG A 105 0.74 20.08 7.84
CA ARG A 105 0.72 19.27 6.63
C ARG A 105 -0.72 19.01 6.19
N LEU A 106 -0.96 19.18 4.89
CA LEU A 106 -2.20 18.79 4.25
C LEU A 106 -1.90 17.71 3.22
N TYR A 107 -2.82 16.75 3.08
CA TYR A 107 -2.64 15.57 2.25
C TYR A 107 -3.72 15.46 1.18
N SER A 108 -3.35 14.99 0.00
CA SER A 108 -4.29 14.67 -1.09
C SER A 108 -3.99 13.28 -1.67
N LEU A 109 -4.97 12.70 -2.36
CA LEU A 109 -4.83 11.41 -3.01
C LEU A 109 -3.93 11.52 -4.24
N ALA A 110 -2.92 10.65 -4.35
CA ALA A 110 -2.07 10.57 -5.53
C ALA A 110 -2.70 9.65 -6.61
N PRO A 111 -2.17 9.61 -7.85
CA PRO A 111 -2.77 8.85 -8.94
C PRO A 111 -3.01 7.35 -8.66
N VAL A 112 -2.16 6.71 -7.84
CA VAL A 112 -2.33 5.30 -7.47
C VAL A 112 -3.64 5.07 -6.70
N CYS A 113 -4.14 6.07 -5.97
CA CYS A 113 -5.41 5.99 -5.25
C CYS A 113 -6.62 5.82 -6.16
N LYS A 114 -6.52 6.11 -7.46
CA LYS A 114 -7.54 5.74 -8.45
C LYS A 114 -7.89 4.24 -8.41
N PHE A 115 -6.91 3.41 -8.04
CA PHE A 115 -7.09 1.96 -7.91
C PHE A 115 -7.25 1.49 -6.47
N LEU A 116 -6.98 2.33 -5.47
CA LEU A 116 -7.12 1.96 -4.05
C LEU A 116 -8.47 2.41 -3.46
N VAL A 117 -9.09 3.43 -4.05
CA VAL A 117 -10.44 3.90 -3.75
C VAL A 117 -11.43 3.21 -4.70
N LYS A 118 -12.65 2.94 -4.22
CA LYS A 118 -13.71 2.35 -5.05
C LYS A 118 -14.01 3.22 -6.27
N ASN A 119 -14.01 2.59 -7.44
CA ASN A 119 -14.41 3.22 -8.69
C ASN A 119 -15.96 3.27 -8.82
N ALA A 120 -16.46 3.72 -9.97
CA ALA A 120 -17.90 3.81 -10.25
C ALA A 120 -18.63 2.45 -10.16
N ASP A 121 -17.91 1.34 -10.36
CA ASP A 121 -18.43 -0.02 -10.27
C ASP A 121 -18.33 -0.58 -8.82
N GLY A 122 -17.87 0.24 -7.87
CA GLY A 122 -17.67 -0.14 -6.48
C GLY A 122 -16.46 -1.05 -6.24
N ALA A 123 -15.55 -1.18 -7.22
CA ALA A 123 -14.38 -2.04 -7.18
C ALA A 123 -13.08 -1.25 -6.93
N SER A 124 -12.14 -1.86 -6.19
CA SER A 124 -10.77 -1.35 -6.04
C SER A 124 -9.78 -2.51 -5.80
N ILE A 125 -8.48 -2.22 -5.78
CA ILE A 125 -7.40 -3.15 -5.42
C ILE A 125 -7.24 -3.29 -3.90
N ALA A 126 -7.89 -2.43 -3.11
CA ALA A 126 -7.78 -2.46 -1.65
C ALA A 126 -8.16 -3.82 -1.02
N PRO A 127 -9.23 -4.52 -1.45
CA PRO A 127 -9.54 -5.85 -0.92
C PRO A 127 -8.45 -6.89 -1.21
N LEU A 128 -7.78 -6.80 -2.37
CA LEU A 128 -6.65 -7.67 -2.69
C LEU A 128 -5.46 -7.39 -1.78
N HIS A 129 -5.15 -6.11 -1.53
CA HIS A 129 -4.12 -5.73 -0.55
C HIS A 129 -4.45 -6.28 0.84
N SER A 130 -5.66 -6.07 1.34
CA SER A 130 -6.09 -6.57 2.65
C SER A 130 -6.05 -8.10 2.75
N PHE A 131 -6.37 -8.82 1.66
CA PHE A 131 -6.25 -10.27 1.60
C PHE A 131 -4.79 -10.75 1.68
N GLN A 132 -3.89 -10.15 0.88
CA GLN A 132 -2.46 -10.50 0.87
C GLN A 132 -1.77 -10.19 2.21
N GLN A 133 -2.21 -9.14 2.89
CA GLN A 133 -1.67 -8.73 4.20
C GLN A 133 -2.47 -9.29 5.38
N ASP A 134 -3.38 -10.23 5.15
CA ASP A 134 -4.06 -10.93 6.25
C ASP A 134 -3.08 -11.83 6.99
N LYS A 135 -3.27 -11.97 8.30
CA LYS A 135 -2.41 -12.77 9.17
C LYS A 135 -2.24 -14.21 8.65
N VAL A 136 -3.33 -14.84 8.19
CA VAL A 136 -3.32 -16.23 7.69
C VAL A 136 -2.37 -16.38 6.49
N LEU A 137 -2.38 -15.40 5.59
CA LEU A 137 -1.52 -15.40 4.39
C LEU A 137 -0.08 -15.06 4.78
N LEU A 138 0.10 -14.10 5.69
CA LEU A 138 1.42 -13.72 6.17
C LEU A 138 2.14 -14.86 6.91
N GLU A 139 1.41 -15.74 7.59
CA GLU A 139 1.96 -16.91 8.28
C GLU A 139 2.76 -17.83 7.33
N SER A 140 2.38 -17.86 6.05
CA SER A 140 3.09 -18.66 5.03
C SER A 140 4.53 -18.20 4.82
N TRP A 141 4.84 -16.91 5.00
CA TRP A 141 6.19 -16.40 4.78
C TRP A 141 7.19 -16.91 5.82
N TYR A 142 6.75 -17.22 7.04
CA TYR A 142 7.62 -17.82 8.06
C TYR A 142 8.03 -19.27 7.73
N CYS A 143 7.24 -19.96 6.90
CA CYS A 143 7.50 -21.33 6.48
C CYS A 143 8.22 -21.44 5.12
N LEU A 144 8.54 -20.31 4.46
CA LEU A 144 9.16 -20.33 3.13
C LEU A 144 10.51 -21.05 3.13
N LYS A 145 11.35 -20.77 4.14
CA LYS A 145 12.67 -21.41 4.29
C LYS A 145 12.53 -22.94 4.40
N ASP A 146 11.60 -23.42 5.23
CA ASP A 146 11.40 -24.85 5.44
C ASP A 146 10.78 -25.51 4.19
N ALA A 147 9.89 -24.83 3.47
CA ALA A 147 9.36 -25.31 2.19
C ALA A 147 10.45 -25.52 1.14
N ILE A 148 11.46 -24.65 1.10
CA ILE A 148 12.62 -24.78 0.20
C ILE A 148 13.48 -25.98 0.61
N LEU A 149 13.73 -26.17 1.90
CA LEU A 149 14.63 -27.22 2.39
C LEU A 149 14.00 -28.62 2.40
N GLU A 150 12.71 -28.70 2.71
CA GLU A 150 12.03 -29.97 3.01
C GLU A 150 10.93 -30.32 2.00
N GLY A 151 10.65 -29.44 1.04
CA GLY A 151 9.58 -29.61 0.07
C GLY A 151 8.19 -29.26 0.60
N GLY A 152 7.18 -29.31 -0.28
CA GLY A 152 5.82 -28.83 -0.01
C GLY A 152 5.64 -27.34 -0.33
N THR A 153 4.50 -26.77 0.05
CA THR A 153 4.25 -25.32 -0.10
C THR A 153 4.37 -24.60 1.24
N PRO A 154 4.77 -23.32 1.28
CA PRO A 154 4.84 -22.57 2.53
C PRO A 154 3.50 -22.53 3.27
N PHE A 155 2.39 -22.39 2.53
CA PHE A 155 1.04 -22.40 3.13
C PHE A 155 0.73 -23.74 3.80
N THR A 156 0.96 -24.87 3.11
CA THR A 156 0.70 -26.22 3.66
C THR A 156 1.59 -26.57 4.86
N LYS A 157 2.71 -25.86 5.05
CA LYS A 157 3.57 -25.98 6.22
C LYS A 157 3.07 -25.16 7.41
N ALA A 158 2.54 -23.95 7.15
CA ALA A 158 1.92 -23.12 8.18
C ALA A 158 0.57 -23.69 8.65
N HIS A 159 -0.20 -24.21 7.70
CA HIS A 159 -1.55 -24.75 7.89
C HIS A 159 -1.60 -26.15 7.26
N PRO A 160 -2.00 -27.22 7.97
CA PRO A 160 -1.94 -28.60 7.47
C PRO A 160 -3.05 -28.92 6.45
N MET A 161 -3.30 -28.00 5.52
CA MET A 161 -4.28 -28.07 4.42
C MET A 161 -3.88 -27.08 3.32
N THR A 162 -4.43 -27.23 2.12
CA THR A 162 -4.24 -26.27 1.04
C THR A 162 -4.96 -24.95 1.33
N LEU A 163 -4.55 -23.87 0.66
CA LEU A 163 -5.26 -22.57 0.75
C LEU A 163 -6.73 -22.70 0.34
N PHE A 164 -7.04 -23.54 -0.66
CA PHE A 164 -8.42 -23.76 -1.10
C PHE A 164 -9.26 -24.48 -0.04
N GLU A 165 -8.71 -25.52 0.59
CA GLU A 165 -9.39 -26.20 1.71
C GLU A 165 -9.56 -25.26 2.91
N TYR A 166 -8.54 -24.46 3.23
CA TYR A 166 -8.63 -23.44 4.29
C TYR A 166 -9.73 -22.42 4.01
N GLN A 167 -9.83 -21.93 2.77
CA GLN A 167 -10.92 -21.06 2.33
C GLN A 167 -12.29 -21.74 2.43
N GLY A 168 -12.38 -23.06 2.30
CA GLY A 168 -13.61 -23.81 2.55
C GLY A 168 -13.98 -23.87 4.03
N ALA A 169 -12.99 -23.88 4.92
CA ALA A 169 -13.17 -24.00 6.37
C ALA A 169 -13.34 -22.65 7.09
N ASP A 170 -12.73 -21.56 6.60
CA ASP A 170 -12.82 -20.21 7.18
C ASP A 170 -13.65 -19.26 6.28
N PRO A 171 -14.92 -18.99 6.63
CA PRO A 171 -15.78 -18.09 5.87
C PRO A 171 -15.25 -16.65 5.76
N ARG A 172 -14.45 -16.19 6.71
CA ARG A 172 -13.87 -14.84 6.70
C ARG A 172 -12.82 -14.73 5.59
N ILE A 173 -11.89 -15.68 5.54
CA ILE A 173 -10.87 -15.76 4.49
C ILE A 173 -11.52 -16.01 3.12
N ASN A 174 -12.54 -16.87 3.06
CA ASN A 174 -13.32 -17.11 1.85
C ASN A 174 -13.90 -15.81 1.28
N LYS A 175 -14.56 -15.02 2.14
CA LYS A 175 -15.18 -13.74 1.76
C LYS A 175 -14.12 -12.74 1.28
N MET A 176 -13.00 -12.63 1.98
CA MET A 176 -11.89 -11.75 1.60
C MET A 176 -11.31 -12.14 0.23
N PHE A 177 -11.04 -13.43 0.02
CA PHE A 177 -10.55 -13.96 -1.24
C PHE A 177 -11.52 -13.68 -2.40
N ASN A 178 -12.79 -14.04 -2.23
CA ASN A 178 -13.80 -13.85 -3.28
C ASN A 178 -13.99 -12.37 -3.61
N ARG A 179 -13.96 -11.48 -2.60
CA ARG A 179 -14.04 -10.04 -2.83
C ARG A 179 -12.81 -9.51 -3.56
N ALA A 180 -11.61 -9.94 -3.15
CA ALA A 180 -10.37 -9.56 -3.81
C ALA A 180 -10.34 -9.98 -5.29
N MET A 181 -10.70 -11.22 -5.58
CA MET A 181 -10.74 -11.75 -6.94
C MET A 181 -11.83 -11.07 -7.77
N SER A 182 -13.03 -10.87 -7.21
CA SER A 182 -14.13 -10.17 -7.88
C SER A 182 -13.73 -8.74 -8.28
N ASP A 183 -13.21 -7.93 -7.35
CA ASP A 183 -12.88 -6.53 -7.64
C ASP A 183 -11.70 -6.43 -8.63
N HIS A 184 -10.68 -7.28 -8.48
CA HIS A 184 -9.56 -7.35 -9.42
C HIS A 184 -10.02 -7.73 -10.84
N SER A 185 -10.89 -8.72 -10.97
CA SER A 185 -11.45 -9.15 -12.25
C SER A 185 -12.35 -8.08 -12.87
N THR A 186 -13.17 -7.38 -12.09
CA THR A 186 -13.99 -6.26 -12.59
C THR A 186 -13.13 -5.17 -13.22
N ILE A 187 -12.06 -4.75 -12.53
CA ILE A 187 -11.14 -3.72 -13.04
C ILE A 187 -10.44 -4.20 -14.32
N THR A 188 -9.92 -5.44 -14.30
CA THR A 188 -9.18 -6.01 -15.43
C THR A 188 -10.07 -6.20 -16.66
N MET A 189 -11.26 -6.77 -16.48
CA MET A 189 -12.18 -7.05 -17.57
C MET A 189 -12.69 -5.76 -18.24
N LYS A 190 -12.93 -4.71 -17.46
CA LYS A 190 -13.28 -3.40 -18.02
C LYS A 190 -12.19 -2.90 -18.97
N LYS A 191 -10.92 -3.02 -18.59
CA LYS A 191 -9.79 -2.62 -19.44
C LYS A 191 -9.66 -3.48 -20.70
N ILE A 192 -9.98 -4.77 -20.61
CA ILE A 192 -9.98 -5.70 -21.76
C ILE A 192 -11.07 -5.32 -22.77
N LEU A 193 -12.25 -4.92 -22.30
CA LEU A 193 -13.40 -4.59 -23.15
C LEU A 193 -13.39 -3.16 -23.70
N GLU A 194 -12.51 -2.29 -23.22
CA GLU A 194 -12.27 -0.94 -23.76
C GLU A 194 -11.50 -0.95 -25.11
N THR A 195 -11.35 -2.12 -25.74
CA THR A 195 -10.87 -2.30 -27.12
C THR A 195 -11.73 -1.60 -28.16
#